data_AF-A0A949K9B3-F1
#
_entry.id   AF-A0A949K9B3-F1
#
_cell.length_a   1.000
_cell.length_b   1.000
_cell.length_c   1.000
_cell.angle_alpha   90.00
_cell.angle_beta   90.00
_cell.angle_gamma   90.00
#
_symmetry.space_group_name_H-M   'P 1'
#
loop_
_entity.id
_entity.type
_entity.pdbx_description
1 polymer ?
#
loop_
_entity_poly.entity_id
_entity_poly.type
_entity_poly.pdbx_seq_one_letter_code
_entity_poly.pdbx_strand_id
1 'polypeptide(L)'
;MSFSTPILLVIALLAVLVVGRIVTSPQAPGRIAFGLAAVASIWWIAMVVLRLNSEDLSDKILFSRLAWFGIIATPLFWSAGFLDHAGFNQVTRRLPIAIILTISALAGFAALTDGYHQWIYTGIINEERPTFSHGWLFYALLGGMYLCMLLACLMSISQLKHASRLHRRQMVALLIATCVPWGCNAAFVLFEFRLFNDDPTPFAFSATVLAVLFAQHRGKLFIAPPIARDVIFSILPDPIVVLEPSGLVLETNPAAAKLTGFSAETVGTKLPPSHPLMAFVARDMTSETGKPIVHFDAMGKTFEVSVQPLEHWGRQGNVMIVLRDVTAREAAQKSLSDAGQALKLRLEENLRLQEQLEQQAFHDHLTGLFNRRHASTVIPPVIANASEDAPVALIIVDLDYFKQVNDLYGHDVGDKVLSTFALILRDSLRDTEMAFRHGGEEFLVVLPATSRAQALDRCARWRHGLATHAIAELKDFALSFSAGIALAPQAGTSLTACTKAADIALYRAKISGRNTDIVWGEHLDGLVREGPAPQGNAADHSDRKASPAHRAVSP
;
A
#
# COMPACT_ATOMS: atom_id res chain seq x y z
N MET A 1 20.87 69.13 31.20
CA MET A 1 20.64 67.67 31.19
C MET A 1 20.99 67.18 29.81
N SER A 2 22.12 66.49 29.67
CA SER A 2 22.65 66.08 28.37
C SER A 2 21.70 65.07 27.71
N PHE A 3 21.24 65.35 26.49
CA PHE A 3 20.34 64.51 25.70
C PHE A 3 20.96 63.14 25.31
N SER A 4 22.21 62.90 25.70
CA SER A 4 23.06 61.80 25.26
C SER A 4 22.68 60.43 25.81
N THR A 5 22.37 60.30 27.10
CA THR A 5 22.01 59.00 27.72
C THR A 5 20.70 58.39 27.22
N PRO A 6 19.57 59.12 27.11
CA PRO A 6 18.31 58.52 26.65
C PRO A 6 18.38 58.11 25.16
N ILE A 7 19.09 58.85 24.32
CA ILE A 7 19.21 58.52 22.89
C ILE A 7 20.09 57.28 22.69
N LEU A 8 21.20 57.15 23.42
CA LEU A 8 22.05 55.96 23.39
C LEU A 8 21.31 54.71 23.91
N LEU A 9 20.47 54.86 24.93
CA LEU A 9 19.58 53.79 25.41
C LEU A 9 18.55 53.36 24.36
N VAL A 10 17.98 54.31 23.61
CA VAL A 10 17.05 54.01 22.50
C VAL A 10 17.76 53.26 21.37
N ILE A 11 18.97 53.67 21.01
CA ILE A 11 19.79 53.00 19.98
C ILE A 11 20.15 51.58 20.42
N ALA A 12 20.56 51.39 21.68
CA ALA A 12 20.85 50.07 22.24
C ALA A 12 19.60 49.17 22.30
N LEU A 13 18.44 49.72 22.68
CA LEU A 13 17.17 49.00 22.69
C LEU A 13 16.75 48.60 21.26
N LEU A 14 16.92 49.50 20.27
CA LEU A 14 16.68 49.20 18.86
C LEU A 14 17.62 48.11 18.35
N ALA A 15 18.90 48.11 18.76
CA ALA A 15 19.85 47.05 18.41
C ALA A 15 19.44 45.68 18.97
N VAL A 16 19.04 45.63 20.24
CA VAL A 16 18.54 44.40 20.89
C VAL A 16 17.26 43.90 20.22
N LEU A 17 16.33 44.81 19.89
CA LEU A 17 15.10 44.47 19.18
C LEU A 17 15.38 43.94 17.77
N VAL A 18 16.31 44.55 17.03
CA VAL A 18 16.71 44.11 15.69
C VAL A 18 17.35 42.72 15.73
N VAL A 19 18.32 42.51 16.63
CA VAL A 19 18.99 41.21 16.80
C VAL A 19 17.99 40.14 17.23
N GLY A 20 17.14 40.43 18.22
CA GLY A 20 16.07 39.54 18.66
C GLY A 20 15.10 39.19 17.53
N ARG A 21 14.76 40.15 16.66
CA ARG A 21 13.88 39.92 15.50
C ARG A 21 14.54 39.10 14.40
N ILE A 22 15.84 39.28 14.14
CA ILE A 22 16.58 38.48 13.15
C ILE A 22 16.61 36.99 13.58
N VAL A 23 16.83 36.72 14.87
CA VAL A 23 16.92 35.36 15.42
C VAL A 23 15.56 34.66 15.48
N THR A 24 14.49 35.40 15.80
CA THR A 24 13.14 34.82 16.04
C THR A 24 12.24 34.76 14.81
N SER A 25 12.59 35.42 13.70
CA SER A 25 11.73 35.44 12.49
C SER A 25 11.87 34.17 11.64
N PRO A 26 10.80 33.71 10.95
CA PRO A 26 10.86 32.59 10.00
C PRO A 26 11.97 32.75 8.94
N GLN A 27 12.45 31.66 8.33
CA GLN A 27 13.49 31.69 7.29
C GLN A 27 12.98 32.37 6.01
N ALA A 28 13.05 33.69 5.97
CA ALA A 28 12.72 34.52 4.81
C ALA A 28 13.95 34.75 3.91
N PRO A 29 13.78 34.83 2.57
CA PRO A 29 14.85 35.25 1.66
C PRO A 29 15.36 36.65 2.04
N GLY A 30 16.68 36.84 2.05
CA GLY A 30 17.34 38.11 2.33
C GLY A 30 17.45 38.48 3.82
N ARG A 31 16.90 37.65 4.73
CA ARG A 31 16.84 37.96 6.18
C ARG A 31 18.19 38.31 6.78
N ILE A 32 19.22 37.52 6.48
CA ILE A 32 20.57 37.73 7.05
C ILE A 32 21.15 39.06 6.55
N ALA A 33 21.05 39.34 5.26
CA ALA A 33 21.59 40.56 4.67
C ALA A 33 20.82 41.81 5.14
N PHE A 34 19.49 41.79 5.18
CA PHE A 34 18.71 42.91 5.76
C PHE A 34 18.99 43.08 7.25
N GLY A 35 19.22 41.99 7.98
CA GLY A 35 19.64 42.05 9.38
C GLY A 35 21.00 42.70 9.58
N LEU A 36 21.99 42.34 8.75
CA LEU A 36 23.32 42.97 8.76
C LEU A 36 23.26 44.44 8.34
N ALA A 37 22.40 44.79 7.37
CA ALA A 37 22.14 46.17 6.98
C ALA A 37 21.60 46.99 8.16
N ALA A 38 20.72 46.40 8.97
CA ALA A 38 20.14 47.03 10.16
C ALA A 38 21.20 47.27 11.25
N VAL A 39 22.05 46.27 11.50
CA VAL A 39 23.17 46.42 12.46
C VAL A 39 24.12 47.53 12.01
N ALA A 40 24.48 47.55 10.73
CA ALA A 40 25.33 48.59 10.16
C ALA A 40 24.68 49.98 10.23
N SER A 41 23.36 50.08 10.01
CA SER A 41 22.66 51.38 10.03
C SER A 41 22.54 51.92 11.44
N ILE A 42 22.37 51.03 12.43
CA ILE A 42 22.40 51.36 13.85
C ILE A 42 23.78 51.87 14.26
N TRP A 43 24.86 51.21 13.82
CA TRP A 43 26.23 51.70 14.04
C TRP A 43 26.41 53.11 13.48
N TRP A 44 25.96 53.32 12.24
CA TRP A 44 26.06 54.63 11.58
C TRP A 44 25.31 55.71 12.37
N ILE A 45 24.05 55.48 12.74
CA ILE A 45 23.28 56.42 13.56
C ILE A 45 23.96 56.66 14.92
N ALA A 46 24.51 55.63 15.55
CA ALA A 46 25.21 55.77 16.83
C ALA A 46 26.39 56.75 16.72
N MET A 47 27.20 56.61 15.67
CA MET A 47 28.32 57.53 15.43
C MET A 47 27.85 58.96 15.13
N VAL A 48 26.76 59.12 14.36
CA VAL A 48 26.15 60.44 14.10
C VAL A 48 25.66 61.09 15.39
N VAL A 49 24.98 60.32 16.25
CA VAL A 49 24.49 60.83 17.54
C VAL A 49 25.64 61.19 18.47
N LEU A 50 26.66 60.35 18.59
CA LEU A 50 27.85 60.65 19.39
C LEU A 50 28.53 61.93 18.89
N ARG A 51 28.71 62.06 17.57
CA ARG A 51 29.23 63.27 16.94
C ARG A 51 28.41 64.52 17.27
N LEU A 52 27.09 64.45 17.20
CA LEU A 52 26.21 65.60 17.48
C LEU A 52 26.23 66.01 18.95
N ASN A 53 26.62 65.11 19.87
CA ASN A 53 26.67 65.37 21.31
C ASN A 53 28.08 65.66 21.84
N SER A 54 29.12 65.53 21.02
CA SER A 54 30.49 65.90 21.39
C SER A 54 30.70 67.41 21.33
N GLU A 55 31.38 67.96 22.34
CA GLU A 55 31.82 69.37 22.33
C GLU A 55 33.17 69.52 21.62
N ASP A 56 34.08 68.55 21.80
CA ASP A 56 35.42 68.55 21.23
C ASP A 56 35.46 68.23 19.73
N LEU A 57 36.21 69.03 18.96
CA LEU A 57 36.39 68.84 17.51
C LEU A 57 37.08 67.50 17.18
N SER A 58 38.04 67.06 18.01
CA SER A 58 38.73 65.77 17.85
C SER A 58 37.75 64.60 17.88
N ASP A 59 36.80 64.64 18.81
CA ASP A 59 35.80 63.59 18.99
C ASP A 59 34.80 63.58 17.83
N LYS A 60 34.36 64.76 17.38
CA LYS A 60 33.48 64.87 16.21
C LYS A 60 34.13 64.33 14.93
N ILE A 61 35.43 64.54 14.74
CA ILE A 61 36.19 63.98 13.61
C ILE A 61 36.31 62.46 13.76
N LEU A 62 36.65 61.97 14.96
CA LEU A 62 36.77 60.54 15.22
C LEU A 62 35.46 59.80 14.94
N PHE A 63 34.33 60.29 15.43
CA PHE A 63 33.02 59.68 15.17
C PHE A 63 32.61 59.76 13.70
N SER A 64 32.96 60.85 12.99
CA SER A 64 32.75 60.94 11.54
C SER A 64 33.55 59.87 10.77
N ARG A 65 34.78 59.57 11.21
CA ARG A 65 35.61 58.51 10.61
C ARG A 65 35.08 57.11 10.94
N LEU A 66 34.67 56.87 12.19
CA LEU A 66 34.07 55.60 12.61
C LEU A 66 32.70 55.33 11.94
N ALA A 67 32.00 56.36 11.47
CA ALA A 67 30.76 56.18 10.73
C ALA A 67 30.95 55.43 9.40
N TRP A 68 32.15 55.47 8.79
CA TRP A 68 32.43 54.86 7.48
C TRP A 68 32.20 53.36 7.40
N PHE A 69 32.39 52.65 8.51
CA PHE A 69 32.04 51.23 8.59
C PHE A 69 30.55 51.00 8.31
N GLY A 70 29.68 51.89 8.81
CA GLY A 70 28.24 51.83 8.58
C GLY A 70 27.80 52.43 7.24
N ILE A 71 28.41 53.55 6.82
CA ILE A 71 28.12 54.23 5.55
C ILE A 71 28.20 53.27 4.36
N ILE A 72 29.23 52.41 4.33
CA ILE A 72 29.45 51.46 3.25
C ILE A 72 28.68 50.15 3.46
N ALA A 73 28.66 49.62 4.69
CA ALA A 73 28.03 48.34 4.95
C ALA A 73 26.51 48.38 4.75
N THR A 74 25.82 49.44 5.20
CA THR A 74 24.35 49.52 5.15
C THR A 74 23.79 49.41 3.73
N PRO A 75 24.25 50.19 2.73
CA PRO A 75 23.69 50.14 1.38
C PRO A 75 24.08 48.87 0.62
N LEU A 76 25.28 48.33 0.87
CA LEU A 76 25.73 47.07 0.26
C LEU A 76 24.96 45.86 0.79
N PHE A 77 24.75 45.75 2.10
CA PHE A 77 23.92 44.69 2.67
C PHE A 77 22.45 44.84 2.31
N TRP A 78 21.94 46.07 2.19
CA TRP A 78 20.61 46.34 1.65
C TRP A 78 20.46 45.78 0.22
N SER A 79 21.44 46.07 -0.65
CA SER A 79 21.47 45.57 -2.02
C SER A 79 21.51 44.05 -2.08
N ALA A 80 22.32 43.43 -1.23
CA ALA A 80 22.41 41.97 -1.12
C ALA A 80 21.09 41.34 -0.64
N GLY A 81 20.46 41.89 0.39
CA GLY A 81 19.16 41.42 0.87
C GLY A 81 18.06 41.57 -0.18
N PHE A 82 18.12 42.65 -0.94
CA PHE A 82 17.17 42.94 -2.01
C PHE A 82 17.30 41.97 -3.19
N LEU A 83 18.54 41.64 -3.61
CA LEU A 83 18.80 40.62 -4.64
C LEU A 83 18.38 39.20 -4.20
N ASP A 84 18.61 38.85 -2.94
CA ASP A 84 18.19 37.55 -2.38
C ASP A 84 16.67 37.45 -2.32
N HIS A 85 15.97 38.57 -2.09
CA HIS A 85 14.52 38.59 -2.18
C HIS A 85 14.00 38.44 -3.61
N ALA A 86 14.70 39.01 -4.60
CA ALA A 86 14.36 38.92 -6.02
C ALA A 86 14.71 37.55 -6.66
N GLY A 87 15.19 36.58 -5.88
CA GLY A 87 15.48 35.22 -6.33
C GLY A 87 16.89 35.03 -6.92
N PHE A 88 17.78 36.03 -6.79
CA PHE A 88 19.18 35.94 -7.21
C PHE A 88 20.07 35.31 -6.13
N ASN A 89 19.57 34.30 -5.43
CA ASN A 89 20.25 33.67 -4.28
C ASN A 89 21.61 33.09 -4.66
N GLN A 90 21.83 32.75 -5.94
CA GLN A 90 23.14 32.28 -6.42
C GLN A 90 24.19 33.39 -6.49
N VAL A 91 23.78 34.64 -6.78
CA VAL A 91 24.67 35.81 -6.84
C VAL A 91 24.99 36.28 -5.42
N THR A 92 24.00 36.30 -4.51
CA THR A 92 24.19 36.68 -3.10
C THR A 92 24.89 35.60 -2.29
N ARG A 93 24.73 34.31 -2.63
CA ARG A 93 25.57 33.22 -2.08
C ARG A 93 27.02 33.30 -2.56
N ARG A 94 27.25 33.88 -3.75
CA ARG A 94 28.59 34.14 -4.33
C ARG A 94 29.19 35.50 -3.97
N LEU A 95 28.40 36.43 -3.42
CA LEU A 95 28.88 37.66 -2.81
C LEU A 95 29.07 37.36 -1.33
N PRO A 96 30.20 36.77 -0.89
CA PRO A 96 30.38 36.42 0.50
C PRO A 96 30.18 37.68 1.34
N ILE A 97 29.37 37.57 2.39
CA ILE A 97 29.22 38.59 3.43
C ILE A 97 30.61 39.11 3.86
N ALA A 98 31.61 38.22 3.85
CA ALA A 98 33.02 38.57 4.04
C ALA A 98 33.53 39.66 3.09
N ILE A 99 33.24 39.64 1.79
CA ILE A 99 33.66 40.70 0.85
C ILE A 99 33.04 42.05 1.22
N ILE A 100 31.73 42.09 1.53
CA ILE A 100 31.08 43.34 1.95
C ILE A 100 31.72 43.85 3.25
N LEU A 101 31.97 42.97 4.21
CA LEU A 101 32.66 43.31 5.46
C LEU A 101 34.09 43.78 5.19
N THR A 102 34.84 43.15 4.29
CA THR A 102 36.20 43.54 3.93
C THR A 102 36.22 44.92 3.29
N ILE A 103 35.35 45.19 2.32
CA ILE A 103 35.24 46.52 1.68
C ILE A 103 34.87 47.58 2.73
N SER A 104 33.91 47.27 3.61
CA SER A 104 33.48 48.20 4.66
C SER A 104 34.57 48.44 5.70
N ALA A 105 35.34 47.41 6.05
CA ALA A 105 36.48 47.52 6.96
C ALA A 105 37.61 48.34 6.34
N LEU A 106 37.97 48.08 5.08
CA LEU A 106 38.98 48.84 4.35
C LEU A 106 38.59 50.32 4.25
N ALA A 107 37.33 50.62 3.94
CA ALA A 107 36.83 52.00 3.90
C ALA A 107 36.89 52.68 5.28
N GLY A 108 36.47 51.98 6.35
CA GLY A 108 36.54 52.49 7.72
C GLY A 108 37.97 52.74 8.20
N PHE A 109 38.90 51.82 7.92
CA PHE A 109 40.31 52.01 8.24
C PHE A 109 40.94 53.14 7.44
N ALA A 110 40.64 53.24 6.14
CA ALA A 110 41.09 54.37 5.31
C ALA A 110 40.57 55.71 5.87
N ALA A 111 39.36 55.75 6.41
CA ALA A 111 38.83 56.96 7.06
C ALA A 111 39.57 57.27 8.38
N LEU A 112 39.91 56.26 9.17
CA LEU A 112 40.67 56.44 10.42
C LEU A 112 42.11 56.92 10.16
N THR A 113 42.76 56.41 9.11
CA THR A 113 44.13 56.77 8.71
C THR A 113 44.21 58.02 7.84
N ASP A 114 43.07 58.67 7.57
CA ASP A 114 42.97 59.77 6.62
C ASP A 114 43.84 60.99 6.97
N GLY A 115 44.25 61.11 8.24
CA GLY A 115 45.24 62.11 8.67
C GLY A 115 46.61 62.01 7.99
N TYR A 116 46.96 60.85 7.40
CA TYR A 116 48.23 60.63 6.71
C TYR A 116 48.17 60.81 5.20
N HIS A 117 47.00 60.62 4.58
CA HIS A 117 46.89 60.46 3.13
C HIS A 117 45.78 61.31 2.48
N GLN A 118 44.82 61.82 3.26
CA GLN A 118 43.74 62.71 2.79
C GLN A 118 42.98 62.16 1.57
N TRP A 119 42.70 60.85 1.58
CA TRP A 119 42.03 60.21 0.43
C TRP A 119 40.51 60.35 0.51
N ILE A 120 39.97 60.44 1.73
CA ILE A 120 38.54 60.58 2.01
C ILE A 120 38.23 62.03 2.35
N TYR A 121 38.98 62.67 3.25
CA TYR A 121 38.80 64.07 3.60
C TYR A 121 40.05 64.89 3.29
N THR A 122 39.87 65.97 2.53
CA THR A 122 40.96 66.89 2.12
C THR A 122 41.09 68.12 3.01
N GLY A 123 40.11 68.38 3.89
CA GLY A 123 40.08 69.54 4.77
C GLY A 123 38.75 69.70 5.49
N ILE A 124 38.71 70.56 6.51
CA ILE A 124 37.50 70.85 7.30
C ILE A 124 36.93 72.19 6.79
N ILE A 125 35.67 72.19 6.37
CA ILE A 125 34.95 73.35 5.86
C ILE A 125 34.26 74.12 6.99
N ASN A 126 33.80 73.43 8.05
CA ASN A 126 33.18 74.05 9.22
C ASN A 126 33.58 73.28 10.49
N GLU A 127 34.15 73.96 11.48
CA GLU A 127 34.66 73.34 12.72
C GLU A 127 33.56 73.13 13.78
N GLU A 128 32.56 74.01 13.85
CA GLU A 128 31.43 73.85 14.77
C GLU A 128 30.61 72.61 14.41
N ARG A 129 30.52 72.31 13.11
CA ARG A 129 29.87 71.14 12.54
C ARG A 129 30.75 70.57 11.42
N PRO A 130 31.59 69.54 11.68
CA PRO A 130 32.58 69.05 10.73
C PRO A 130 31.95 68.60 9.44
N THR A 131 31.94 69.53 8.48
CA THR A 131 31.73 69.28 7.06
C THR A 131 33.12 69.23 6.45
N PHE A 132 33.36 68.24 5.62
CA PHE A 132 34.68 67.98 5.09
C PHE A 132 34.70 68.26 3.58
N SER A 133 35.82 68.75 3.08
CA SER A 133 36.10 68.63 1.65
C SER A 133 36.49 67.19 1.35
N HIS A 134 36.05 66.68 0.19
CA HIS A 134 36.11 65.24 -0.10
C HIS A 134 37.22 64.91 -1.10
N GLY A 135 37.99 63.87 -0.79
CA GLY A 135 39.03 63.34 -1.66
C GLY A 135 38.51 62.38 -2.72
N TRP A 136 39.40 61.85 -3.55
CA TRP A 136 39.02 60.95 -4.66
C TRP A 136 38.37 59.64 -4.19
N LEU A 137 38.83 59.08 -3.06
CA LEU A 137 38.35 57.79 -2.55
C LEU A 137 36.91 57.93 -2.02
N PHE A 138 36.54 59.10 -1.50
CA PHE A 138 35.16 59.41 -1.13
C PHE A 138 34.22 59.22 -2.33
N TYR A 139 34.51 59.87 -3.45
CA TYR A 139 33.66 59.79 -4.65
C TYR A 139 33.67 58.39 -5.27
N ALA A 140 34.80 57.68 -5.23
CA ALA A 140 34.89 56.29 -5.71
C ALA A 140 34.02 55.33 -4.88
N LEU A 141 34.06 55.43 -3.55
CA LEU A 141 33.24 54.62 -2.65
C LEU A 141 31.75 54.98 -2.75
N LEU A 142 31.44 56.27 -2.83
CA LEU A 142 30.07 56.78 -3.02
C LEU A 142 29.50 56.25 -4.34
N GLY A 143 30.20 56.46 -5.46
CA GLY A 143 29.78 55.97 -6.77
C GLY A 143 29.62 54.46 -6.82
N GLY A 144 30.59 53.72 -6.25
CA GLY A 144 30.56 52.26 -6.18
C GLY A 144 29.34 51.72 -5.42
N MET A 145 29.01 52.27 -4.25
CA MET A 145 27.86 51.76 -3.49
C MET A 145 26.52 52.07 -4.17
N TYR A 146 26.36 53.27 -4.73
CA TYR A 146 25.12 53.64 -5.43
C TYR A 146 24.97 52.87 -6.74
N LEU A 147 26.07 52.56 -7.44
CA LEU A 147 26.05 51.68 -8.61
C LEU A 147 25.59 50.26 -8.24
N CYS A 148 26.11 49.71 -7.15
CA CYS A 148 25.65 48.40 -6.64
C CYS A 148 24.15 48.40 -6.32
N MET A 149 23.66 49.45 -5.65
CA MET A 149 22.23 49.59 -5.37
C MET A 149 21.40 49.72 -6.65
N LEU A 150 21.85 50.52 -7.63
CA LEU A 150 21.17 50.69 -8.91
C LEU A 150 21.08 49.37 -9.68
N LEU A 151 22.19 48.63 -9.77
CA LEU A 151 22.21 47.32 -10.41
C LEU A 151 21.27 46.34 -9.71
N ALA A 152 21.25 46.33 -8.37
CA ALA A 152 20.30 45.53 -7.61
C ALA A 152 18.85 45.91 -7.93
N CYS A 153 18.52 47.20 -8.04
CA CYS A 153 17.21 47.68 -8.48
C CYS A 153 16.84 47.21 -9.89
N LEU A 154 17.73 47.37 -10.87
CA LEU A 154 17.49 46.97 -12.26
C LEU A 154 17.29 45.45 -12.40
N MET A 155 18.13 44.67 -11.72
CA MET A 155 18.00 43.21 -11.70
C MET A 155 16.66 42.78 -11.08
N SER A 156 16.26 43.39 -9.96
CA SER A 156 14.96 43.10 -9.35
C SER A 156 13.78 43.52 -10.24
N ILE A 157 13.87 44.67 -10.92
CA ILE A 157 12.84 45.10 -11.88
C ILE A 157 12.68 44.09 -13.01
N SER A 158 13.78 43.50 -13.51
CA SER A 158 13.74 42.47 -14.55
C SER A 158 12.92 41.23 -14.14
N GLN A 159 12.90 40.91 -12.85
CA GLN A 159 12.17 39.77 -12.30
C GLN A 159 10.68 40.06 -12.02
N LEU A 160 10.24 41.32 -12.05
CA LEU A 160 8.83 41.67 -11.83
C LEU A 160 7.88 41.05 -12.85
N LYS A 161 8.37 40.73 -14.06
CA LYS A 161 7.57 40.09 -15.12
C LYS A 161 7.27 38.62 -14.84
N HIS A 162 8.15 37.95 -14.11
CA HIS A 162 8.06 36.52 -13.80
C HIS A 162 7.52 36.27 -12.38
N ALA A 163 7.37 37.33 -11.58
CA ALA A 163 6.88 37.27 -10.20
C ALA A 163 5.35 37.12 -10.12
N SER A 164 4.89 36.32 -9.15
CA SER A 164 3.46 36.22 -8.82
C SER A 164 2.87 37.56 -8.38
N ARG A 165 1.54 37.76 -8.49
CA ARG A 165 0.89 39.04 -8.14
C ARG A 165 1.23 39.54 -6.73
N LEU A 166 1.31 38.63 -5.75
CA LEU A 166 1.66 38.97 -4.38
C LEU A 166 3.15 39.35 -4.25
N HIS A 167 4.04 38.55 -4.84
CA HIS A 167 5.48 38.82 -4.82
C HIS A 167 5.83 40.13 -5.55
N ARG A 168 5.15 40.42 -6.66
CA ARG A 168 5.28 41.69 -7.39
C ARG A 168 4.95 42.90 -6.52
N ARG A 169 3.87 42.84 -5.72
CA ARG A 169 3.52 43.94 -4.79
C ARG A 169 4.59 44.15 -3.71
N GLN A 170 5.20 43.06 -3.22
CA GLN A 170 6.28 43.12 -2.23
C GLN A 170 7.56 43.71 -2.81
N MET A 171 7.97 43.28 -4.00
CA MET A 171 9.13 43.83 -4.70
C MET A 171 8.95 45.31 -5.03
N VAL A 172 7.75 45.72 -5.48
CA VAL A 172 7.43 47.14 -5.71
C VAL A 172 7.51 47.94 -4.41
N ALA A 173 7.00 47.42 -3.30
CA ALA A 173 7.12 48.09 -2.00
C ALA A 173 8.58 48.28 -1.56
N LEU A 174 9.45 47.29 -1.78
CA LEU A 174 10.89 47.39 -1.50
C LEU A 174 11.63 48.36 -2.44
N LEU A 175 11.23 48.42 -3.73
CA LEU A 175 11.75 49.42 -4.68
C LEU A 175 11.40 50.84 -4.23
N ILE A 176 10.14 51.08 -3.84
CA ILE A 176 9.69 52.36 -3.30
C ILE A 176 10.48 52.70 -2.02
N ALA A 177 10.65 51.72 -1.13
CA ALA A 177 11.44 51.88 0.10
C ALA A 177 12.90 52.29 -0.20
N THR A 178 13.52 51.71 -1.23
CA THR A 178 14.90 52.04 -1.65
C THR A 178 15.02 53.46 -2.22
N CYS A 179 13.93 54.01 -2.78
CA CYS A 179 13.93 55.40 -3.27
C CYS A 179 14.00 56.43 -2.14
N VAL A 180 13.59 56.08 -0.92
CA VAL A 180 13.56 57.02 0.22
C VAL A 180 14.97 57.49 0.61
N PRO A 181 15.97 56.61 0.89
CA PRO A 181 17.33 57.06 1.15
C PRO A 181 17.99 57.81 -0.01
N TRP A 182 17.70 57.44 -1.25
CA TRP A 182 18.21 58.15 -2.44
C TRP A 182 17.64 59.57 -2.54
N GLY A 183 16.33 59.72 -2.32
CA GLY A 183 15.67 61.01 -2.28
C GLY A 183 16.21 61.90 -1.16
N CYS A 184 16.42 61.35 0.04
CA CYS A 184 17.04 62.07 1.15
C CYS A 184 18.48 62.52 0.84
N ASN A 185 19.31 61.64 0.27
CA ASN A 185 20.67 62.00 -0.12
C ASN A 185 20.68 63.05 -1.25
N ALA A 186 19.83 62.90 -2.27
CA ALA A 186 19.71 63.89 -3.34
C ALA A 186 19.20 65.24 -2.81
N ALA A 187 18.26 65.23 -1.86
CA ALA A 187 17.77 66.44 -1.20
C ALA A 187 18.88 67.14 -0.41
N PHE A 188 19.72 66.38 0.28
CA PHE A 188 20.88 66.90 1.00
C PHE A 188 21.92 67.51 0.04
N VAL A 189 22.26 66.81 -1.05
CA VAL A 189 23.31 67.24 -1.99
C VAL A 189 22.87 68.40 -2.89
N LEU A 190 21.63 68.40 -3.39
CA LEU A 190 21.15 69.38 -4.38
C LEU A 190 20.44 70.58 -3.75
N PHE A 191 19.82 70.40 -2.59
CA PHE A 191 18.96 71.42 -1.96
C PHE A 191 19.38 71.74 -0.52
N GLU A 192 20.54 71.23 -0.07
CA GLU A 192 21.06 71.39 1.29
C GLU A 192 20.06 71.00 2.40
N PHE A 193 19.14 70.07 2.11
CA PHE A 193 18.14 69.62 3.07
C PHE A 193 18.79 68.86 4.23
N ARG A 194 18.56 69.32 5.47
CA ARG A 194 19.13 68.72 6.68
C ARG A 194 18.05 68.23 7.63
N LEU A 195 18.25 67.07 8.21
CA LEU A 195 17.38 66.51 9.25
C LEU A 195 18.15 66.51 10.58
N PHE A 196 17.55 67.09 11.63
CA PHE A 196 18.26 67.35 12.90
C PHE A 196 19.58 68.11 12.71
N ASN A 197 19.63 69.03 11.74
CA ASN A 197 20.82 69.79 11.34
C ASN A 197 21.99 68.96 10.78
N ASP A 198 21.76 67.71 10.42
CA ASP A 198 22.76 66.78 9.85
C ASP A 198 22.24 66.10 8.57
N ASP A 199 23.06 65.26 7.96
CA ASP A 199 22.72 64.44 6.80
C ASP A 199 21.50 63.53 7.12
N PRO A 200 20.40 63.63 6.35
CA PRO A 200 19.20 62.81 6.54
C PRO A 200 19.39 61.33 6.17
N THR A 201 20.41 60.99 5.38
CA THR A 201 20.66 59.65 4.82
C THR A 201 20.76 58.53 5.86
N PRO A 202 21.52 58.65 6.98
CA PRO A 202 21.57 57.63 8.04
C PRO A 202 20.19 57.33 8.66
N PHE A 203 19.37 58.36 8.84
CA PHE A 203 18.01 58.23 9.38
C PHE A 203 17.09 57.54 8.39
N ALA A 204 17.17 57.93 7.12
CA ALA A 204 16.37 57.33 6.04
C ALA A 204 16.68 55.84 5.87
N PHE A 205 17.95 55.43 5.83
CA PHE A 205 18.32 54.02 5.73
C PHE A 205 17.82 53.21 6.93
N SER A 206 18.00 53.73 8.15
CA SER A 206 17.57 52.99 9.34
C SER A 206 16.06 52.85 9.44
N ALA A 207 15.29 53.91 9.14
CA ALA A 207 13.84 53.84 9.10
C ALA A 207 13.35 52.83 8.05
N THR A 208 13.98 52.83 6.87
CA THR A 208 13.63 51.92 5.76
C THR A 208 13.94 50.46 6.11
N VAL A 209 15.11 50.19 6.69
CA VAL A 209 15.51 48.83 7.11
C VAL A 209 14.61 48.31 8.22
N LEU A 210 14.32 49.13 9.23
CA LEU A 210 13.41 48.76 10.33
C LEU A 210 11.98 48.50 9.84
N ALA A 211 11.48 49.32 8.92
CA ALA A 211 10.16 49.12 8.31
C ALA A 211 10.07 47.78 7.56
N VAL A 212 11.12 47.39 6.84
CA VAL A 212 11.19 46.10 6.15
C VAL A 212 11.27 44.93 7.14
N LEU A 213 12.12 45.00 8.17
CA LEU A 213 12.18 43.98 9.21
C LEU A 213 10.85 43.84 9.97
N PHE A 214 10.15 44.95 10.20
CA PHE A 214 8.82 44.93 10.81
C PHE A 214 7.75 44.33 9.87
N ALA A 215 7.77 44.70 8.59
CA ALA A 215 6.87 44.15 7.57
C ALA A 215 7.10 42.64 7.36
N GLN A 216 8.34 42.17 7.48
CA GLN A 216 8.69 40.74 7.47
C GLN A 216 8.07 39.96 8.63
N HIS A 217 7.89 40.59 9.80
CA HIS A 217 7.40 39.92 11.01
C HIS A 217 5.87 40.00 11.18
N ARG A 218 5.24 41.13 10.84
CA ARG A 218 3.78 41.31 10.96
C ARG A 218 2.98 40.73 9.79
N GLY A 219 3.61 40.55 8.64
CA GLY A 219 2.96 40.01 7.47
C GLY A 219 3.24 38.52 7.31
N LYS A 220 2.24 37.78 6.82
CA LYS A 220 2.44 36.60 5.93
C LYS A 220 3.18 36.99 4.63
N LEU A 221 4.03 38.02 4.67
CA LEU A 221 4.75 38.60 3.54
C LEU A 221 5.95 37.73 3.14
N PHE A 222 6.42 36.83 4.02
CA PHE A 222 7.58 35.96 3.75
C PHE A 222 7.48 34.58 4.40
N ILE A 223 6.27 34.02 4.54
CA ILE A 223 6.11 32.61 4.94
C ILE A 223 5.71 31.80 3.71
N ALA A 224 6.63 30.92 3.32
CA ALA A 224 6.60 29.94 2.24
C ALA A 224 6.46 30.50 0.80
N PRO A 225 7.33 30.08 -0.13
CA PRO A 225 7.20 30.50 -1.52
C PRO A 225 5.92 29.94 -2.15
N PRO A 226 5.25 30.68 -3.07
CA PRO A 226 4.18 30.13 -3.92
C PRO A 226 4.64 28.91 -4.72
N ILE A 227 5.96 28.71 -4.82
CA ILE A 227 6.64 27.54 -5.38
C ILE A 227 6.03 26.25 -4.84
N ALA A 228 5.70 26.11 -3.54
CA ALA A 228 5.17 24.84 -3.05
C ALA A 228 3.81 24.46 -3.68
N ARG A 229 2.93 25.43 -3.98
CA ARG A 229 1.61 25.14 -4.55
C ARG A 229 1.71 24.73 -6.02
N ASP A 230 2.43 25.52 -6.80
CA ASP A 230 2.63 25.25 -8.23
C ASP A 230 3.50 24.00 -8.42
N VAL A 231 4.51 23.81 -7.56
CA VAL A 231 5.37 22.62 -7.58
C VAL A 231 4.60 21.38 -7.17
N ILE A 232 3.82 21.39 -6.08
CA ILE A 232 2.98 20.23 -5.71
C ILE A 232 2.00 19.90 -6.83
N PHE A 233 1.29 20.92 -7.35
CA PHE A 233 0.37 20.71 -8.46
C PHE A 233 1.08 20.13 -9.69
N SER A 234 2.32 20.56 -9.98
CA SER A 234 3.12 20.06 -11.10
C SER A 234 3.76 18.68 -10.90
N ILE A 235 4.04 18.28 -9.65
CA ILE A 235 4.68 17.01 -9.29
C ILE A 235 3.67 15.87 -9.17
N LEU A 236 2.41 16.18 -8.85
CA LEU A 236 1.38 15.15 -8.66
C LEU A 236 1.26 14.27 -9.93
N PRO A 237 1.42 12.95 -9.79
CA PRO A 237 1.48 12.03 -10.93
C PRO A 237 0.10 11.79 -11.54
N ASP A 238 -0.96 11.91 -10.75
CA ASP A 238 -2.33 11.77 -11.19
C ASP A 238 -2.76 13.04 -11.96
N PRO A 239 -3.39 12.92 -13.13
CA PRO A 239 -4.00 14.05 -13.82
C PRO A 239 -5.03 14.79 -12.97
N ILE A 240 -4.87 16.11 -12.87
CA ILE A 240 -5.79 17.01 -12.16
C ILE A 240 -6.27 18.08 -13.12
N VAL A 241 -7.59 18.25 -13.18
CA VAL A 241 -8.28 19.24 -14.02
C VAL A 241 -9.25 20.02 -13.15
N VAL A 242 -9.16 21.35 -13.17
CA VAL A 242 -10.09 22.25 -12.48
C VAL A 242 -11.02 22.86 -13.51
N LEU A 243 -12.33 22.67 -13.31
CA LEU A 243 -13.39 23.08 -14.24
C LEU A 243 -14.38 24.04 -13.55
N GLU A 244 -14.92 24.94 -14.34
CA GLU A 244 -16.12 25.72 -14.00
C GLU A 244 -17.40 24.93 -14.37
N PRO A 245 -18.58 25.21 -13.75
CA PRO A 245 -19.85 24.57 -14.13
C PRO A 245 -20.20 24.65 -15.62
N SER A 246 -19.68 25.67 -16.32
CA SER A 246 -19.89 25.87 -17.75
C SER A 246 -19.06 24.94 -18.65
N GLY A 247 -18.20 24.10 -18.06
CA GLY A 247 -17.23 23.25 -18.77
C GLY A 247 -15.93 23.97 -19.17
N LEU A 248 -15.72 25.20 -18.68
CA LEU A 248 -14.48 25.96 -18.90
C LEU A 248 -13.33 25.36 -18.08
N VAL A 249 -12.21 25.08 -18.75
CA VAL A 249 -10.99 24.59 -18.08
C VAL A 249 -10.25 25.76 -17.44
N LEU A 250 -10.22 25.79 -16.11
CA LEU A 250 -9.55 26.84 -15.34
C LEU A 250 -8.07 26.53 -15.14
N GLU A 251 -7.74 25.25 -14.89
CA GLU A 251 -6.38 24.85 -14.53
C GLU A 251 -6.15 23.35 -14.78
N THR A 252 -4.95 22.98 -15.20
CA THR A 252 -4.55 21.58 -15.43
C THR A 252 -3.11 21.36 -15.00
N ASN A 253 -2.81 20.21 -14.38
CA ASN A 253 -1.42 19.86 -14.09
C ASN A 253 -0.71 19.24 -15.32
N PRO A 254 0.65 19.12 -15.31
CA PRO A 254 1.39 18.51 -16.41
C PRO A 254 1.00 17.05 -16.70
N ALA A 255 0.54 16.31 -15.69
CA ALA A 255 0.02 14.96 -15.89
C ALA A 255 -1.28 14.97 -16.73
N ALA A 256 -2.17 15.93 -16.51
CA ALA A 256 -3.37 16.11 -17.31
C ALA A 256 -3.09 16.53 -18.75
N ALA A 257 -2.05 17.33 -18.99
CA ALA A 257 -1.62 17.69 -20.36
C ALA A 257 -1.12 16.49 -21.19
N LYS A 258 -0.86 15.34 -20.56
CA LYS A 258 -0.52 14.09 -21.25
C LYS A 258 -1.76 13.28 -21.66
N LEU A 259 -2.94 13.62 -21.15
CA LEU A 259 -4.18 12.94 -21.53
C LEU A 259 -4.67 13.38 -22.90
N THR A 260 -5.22 12.46 -23.68
CA THR A 260 -5.84 12.77 -24.97
C THR A 260 -7.00 13.75 -24.77
N GLY A 261 -6.95 14.91 -25.45
CA GLY A 261 -7.96 15.96 -25.33
C GLY A 261 -7.56 17.17 -24.48
N PHE A 262 -6.44 17.09 -23.76
CA PHE A 262 -5.85 18.21 -23.02
C PHE A 262 -4.48 18.58 -23.60
N SER A 263 -4.38 19.80 -24.11
CA SER A 263 -3.14 20.42 -24.58
C SER A 263 -2.78 21.60 -23.69
N ALA A 264 -1.56 22.14 -23.81
CA ALA A 264 -1.17 23.36 -23.09
C ALA A 264 -2.07 24.58 -23.41
N GLU A 265 -2.77 24.56 -24.55
CA GLU A 265 -3.71 25.60 -25.00
C GLU A 265 -5.15 25.37 -24.50
N THR A 266 -5.42 24.25 -23.84
CA THR A 266 -6.77 23.90 -23.38
C THR A 266 -7.20 24.71 -22.15
N VAL A 267 -6.25 25.28 -21.40
CA VAL A 267 -6.54 26.19 -20.28
C VAL A 267 -7.19 27.47 -20.82
N GLY A 268 -8.38 27.79 -20.33
CA GLY A 268 -9.20 28.91 -20.79
C GLY A 268 -10.16 28.58 -21.94
N THR A 269 -10.22 27.32 -22.38
CA THR A 269 -11.19 26.85 -23.39
C THR A 269 -12.29 26.00 -22.75
N LYS A 270 -13.48 25.95 -23.39
CA LYS A 270 -14.57 25.07 -22.95
C LYS A 270 -14.38 23.68 -23.53
N LEU A 271 -14.50 22.67 -22.68
CA LEU A 271 -14.53 21.28 -23.13
C LEU A 271 -15.75 21.03 -24.02
N PRO A 272 -15.62 20.24 -25.10
CA PRO A 272 -16.75 19.88 -25.92
C PRO A 272 -17.76 19.05 -25.10
N PRO A 273 -19.07 19.16 -25.37
CA PRO A 273 -20.11 18.41 -24.65
C PRO A 273 -19.93 16.89 -24.70
N SER A 274 -19.24 16.38 -25.74
CA SER A 274 -18.91 14.96 -25.93
C SER A 274 -17.73 14.48 -25.09
N HIS A 275 -17.04 15.36 -24.35
CA HIS A 275 -15.87 14.98 -23.58
C HIS A 275 -16.28 14.13 -22.36
N PRO A 276 -15.58 13.01 -22.06
CA PRO A 276 -15.93 12.11 -20.94
C PRO A 276 -16.05 12.82 -19.59
N LEU A 277 -15.26 13.89 -19.40
CA LEU A 277 -15.26 14.66 -18.15
C LEU A 277 -16.48 15.58 -17.96
N MET A 278 -17.24 15.91 -19.02
CA MET A 278 -18.44 16.75 -18.91
C MET A 278 -19.55 16.10 -18.09
N ALA A 279 -19.60 14.76 -18.06
CA ALA A 279 -20.55 14.00 -17.24
C ALA A 279 -20.37 14.23 -15.73
N PHE A 280 -19.20 14.73 -15.30
CA PHE A 280 -18.84 14.93 -13.90
C PHE A 280 -18.89 16.41 -13.46
N VAL A 281 -19.08 17.34 -14.39
CA VAL A 281 -19.20 18.79 -14.11
C VAL A 281 -20.62 19.15 -13.65
N ALA A 282 -21.63 18.45 -14.17
CA ALA A 282 -23.05 18.75 -13.93
C ALA A 282 -23.70 17.95 -12.80
N ARG A 283 -22.98 17.02 -12.15
CA ARG A 283 -23.53 16.18 -11.08
C ARG A 283 -23.07 16.71 -9.71
N ASP A 284 -24.04 17.04 -8.85
CA ASP A 284 -23.84 17.22 -7.40
C ASP A 284 -23.43 15.87 -6.77
N MET A 285 -22.15 15.51 -6.89
CA MET A 285 -21.58 14.25 -6.42
C MET A 285 -21.12 14.36 -4.96
N THR A 286 -21.97 14.85 -4.06
CA THR A 286 -21.76 14.74 -2.61
C THR A 286 -22.37 13.48 -2.02
N SER A 287 -23.06 12.65 -2.81
CA SER A 287 -23.74 11.44 -2.33
C SER A 287 -23.28 10.16 -3.04
N GLU A 288 -22.63 9.31 -2.24
CA GLU A 288 -22.74 7.83 -2.17
C GLU A 288 -23.02 7.02 -3.44
N THR A 289 -21.98 6.41 -4.02
CA THR A 289 -21.80 4.95 -4.17
C THR A 289 -20.69 4.66 -5.21
N GLY A 290 -19.47 4.44 -4.72
CA GLY A 290 -18.32 4.10 -5.56
C GLY A 290 -17.72 5.30 -6.30
N LYS A 291 -16.39 5.31 -6.44
CA LYS A 291 -15.72 6.30 -7.28
C LYS A 291 -15.93 5.89 -8.74
N PRO A 292 -16.52 6.74 -9.59
CA PRO A 292 -16.85 6.38 -10.96
C PRO A 292 -15.58 6.06 -11.77
N ILE A 293 -15.66 5.05 -12.63
CA ILE A 293 -14.56 4.63 -13.51
C ILE A 293 -14.87 5.08 -14.94
N VAL A 294 -13.89 5.66 -15.62
CA VAL A 294 -13.97 6.10 -17.01
C VAL A 294 -12.88 5.41 -17.81
N HIS A 295 -13.27 4.81 -18.93
CA HIS A 295 -12.32 4.26 -19.89
C HIS A 295 -12.04 5.29 -20.97
N PHE A 296 -10.75 5.56 -21.20
CA PHE A 296 -10.29 6.41 -22.29
C PHE A 296 -9.80 5.50 -23.42
N ASP A 297 -10.72 5.16 -24.34
CA ASP A 297 -10.46 4.24 -25.47
C ASP A 297 -9.24 4.64 -26.29
N ALA A 298 -9.06 5.94 -26.54
CA ALA A 298 -7.93 6.48 -27.31
C ALA A 298 -6.56 6.19 -26.67
N MET A 299 -6.51 5.89 -25.38
CA MET A 299 -5.29 5.56 -24.64
C MET A 299 -5.25 4.11 -24.15
N GLY A 300 -6.34 3.34 -24.30
CA GLY A 300 -6.48 2.00 -23.72
C GLY A 300 -6.33 1.98 -22.20
N LYS A 301 -6.65 3.10 -21.52
CA LYS A 301 -6.47 3.26 -20.07
C LYS A 301 -7.78 3.49 -19.35
N THR A 302 -7.84 2.98 -18.13
CA THR A 302 -9.00 3.07 -17.25
C THR A 302 -8.66 3.93 -16.05
N PHE A 303 -9.43 4.99 -15.81
CA PHE A 303 -9.21 5.94 -14.73
C PHE A 303 -10.37 5.93 -13.73
N GLU A 304 -10.04 5.90 -12.45
CA GLU A 304 -10.96 6.20 -11.35
C GLU A 304 -11.04 7.72 -11.19
N VAL A 305 -12.25 8.27 -11.23
CA VAL A 305 -12.51 9.71 -11.21
C VAL A 305 -12.95 10.14 -9.82
N SER A 306 -12.26 11.12 -9.25
CA SER A 306 -12.63 11.76 -7.99
C SER A 306 -12.96 13.23 -8.24
N VAL A 307 -14.15 13.67 -7.86
CA VAL A 307 -14.62 15.05 -8.04
C VAL A 307 -14.69 15.71 -6.68
N GLN A 308 -14.08 16.90 -6.54
CA GLN A 308 -14.07 17.66 -5.30
C GLN A 308 -14.52 19.11 -5.55
N PRO A 309 -15.64 19.56 -4.94
CA PRO A 309 -16.11 20.93 -5.08
C PRO A 309 -15.19 21.91 -4.34
N LEU A 310 -14.95 23.08 -4.93
CA LEU A 310 -14.03 24.11 -4.41
C LEU A 310 -14.75 25.28 -3.69
N GLU A 311 -16.00 25.08 -3.28
CA GLU A 311 -16.86 26.11 -2.68
C GLU A 311 -16.25 26.77 -1.43
N HIS A 312 -15.57 25.99 -0.59
CA HIS A 312 -14.94 26.46 0.65
C HIS A 312 -13.74 27.41 0.42
N TRP A 313 -13.27 27.54 -0.82
CA TRP A 313 -12.08 28.34 -1.18
C TRP A 313 -12.43 29.65 -1.90
N GLY A 314 -13.68 30.10 -1.78
CA GLY A 314 -14.15 31.36 -2.37
C GLY A 314 -14.39 31.28 -3.90
N ARG A 315 -14.45 30.06 -4.45
CA ARG A 315 -14.75 29.77 -5.85
C ARG A 315 -16.03 28.93 -5.92
N GLN A 316 -17.19 29.57 -5.77
CA GLN A 316 -18.49 28.89 -5.82
C GLN A 316 -18.69 28.21 -7.18
N GLY A 317 -19.14 26.94 -7.17
CA GLY A 317 -19.44 26.14 -8.35
C GLY A 317 -18.26 25.43 -9.02
N ASN A 318 -17.02 25.81 -8.75
CA ASN A 318 -15.88 25.16 -9.43
C ASN A 318 -15.59 23.77 -8.86
N VAL A 319 -15.22 22.83 -9.74
CA VAL A 319 -14.91 21.45 -9.37
C VAL A 319 -13.48 21.08 -9.75
N MET A 320 -12.82 20.35 -8.88
CA MET A 320 -11.53 19.71 -9.14
C MET A 320 -11.76 18.23 -9.44
N ILE A 321 -11.33 17.78 -10.61
CA ILE A 321 -11.38 16.39 -11.03
C ILE A 321 -9.97 15.81 -10.96
N VAL A 322 -9.83 14.70 -10.25
CA VAL A 322 -8.60 13.90 -10.16
C VAL A 322 -8.85 12.57 -10.86
N LEU A 323 -7.96 12.18 -11.77
CA LEU A 323 -8.03 10.92 -12.51
C LEU A 323 -6.89 10.01 -12.06
N ARG A 324 -7.22 8.85 -11.52
CA ARG A 324 -6.23 7.87 -11.06
C ARG A 324 -6.21 6.67 -11.99
N ASP A 325 -5.06 6.35 -12.58
CA ASP A 325 -4.92 5.19 -13.48
C ASP A 325 -5.09 3.89 -12.68
N VAL A 326 -6.15 3.14 -12.97
CA VAL A 326 -6.47 1.85 -12.34
C VAL A 326 -6.40 0.69 -13.33
N THR A 327 -5.88 0.90 -14.53
CA THR A 327 -5.84 -0.11 -15.61
C THR A 327 -5.21 -1.42 -15.16
N ALA A 328 -4.02 -1.36 -14.56
CA ALA A 328 -3.32 -2.54 -14.06
C ALA A 328 -4.06 -3.21 -12.88
N ARG A 329 -4.69 -2.40 -12.02
CA ARG A 329 -5.44 -2.89 -10.85
C ARG A 329 -6.68 -3.66 -11.28
N GLU A 330 -7.46 -3.12 -12.22
CA GLU A 330 -8.65 -3.76 -12.78
C GLU A 330 -8.30 -5.05 -13.52
N ALA A 331 -7.23 -5.03 -14.34
CA ALA A 331 -6.76 -6.22 -15.04
C ALA A 331 -6.34 -7.34 -14.06
N ALA A 332 -5.60 -6.99 -13.01
CA ALA A 332 -5.19 -7.93 -11.97
C ALA A 332 -6.41 -8.48 -11.18
N GLN A 333 -7.36 -7.62 -10.83
CA GLN A 333 -8.57 -8.02 -10.12
C GLN A 333 -9.44 -8.97 -10.94
N LYS A 334 -9.61 -8.69 -12.23
CA LYS A 334 -10.30 -9.59 -13.16
C LYS A 334 -9.58 -10.94 -13.29
N SER A 335 -8.26 -10.92 -13.50
CA SER A 335 -7.47 -12.15 -13.61
C SER A 335 -7.53 -13.00 -12.34
N LEU A 336 -7.58 -12.38 -11.16
CA LEU A 336 -7.71 -13.08 -9.89
C LEU A 336 -9.10 -13.73 -9.75
N SER A 337 -10.16 -13.02 -10.14
CA SER A 337 -11.52 -13.55 -10.17
C SER A 337 -11.63 -14.76 -11.11
N ASP A 338 -11.09 -14.64 -12.32
CA ASP A 338 -11.10 -15.71 -13.32
C ASP A 338 -10.31 -16.94 -12.82
N ALA A 339 -9.13 -16.72 -12.21
CA ALA A 339 -8.33 -17.78 -11.61
C ALA A 339 -9.06 -18.46 -10.42
N GLY A 340 -9.76 -17.69 -9.58
CA GLY A 340 -10.56 -18.21 -8.48
C GLY A 340 -11.70 -19.10 -8.96
N GLN A 341 -12.39 -18.70 -10.02
CA GLN A 341 -13.46 -19.50 -10.63
C GLN A 341 -12.92 -20.78 -11.27
N ALA A 342 -11.79 -20.71 -11.98
CA ALA A 342 -11.15 -21.87 -12.57
C ALA A 342 -10.67 -22.88 -11.51
N LEU A 343 -10.11 -22.38 -10.39
CA LEU A 343 -9.70 -23.23 -9.28
C LEU A 343 -10.89 -23.95 -8.64
N LYS A 344 -12.01 -23.24 -8.44
CA LYS A 344 -13.23 -23.83 -7.88
C LYS A 344 -13.73 -25.01 -8.72
N LEU A 345 -13.80 -24.84 -10.04
CA LEU A 345 -14.22 -25.91 -10.97
C LEU A 345 -13.29 -27.13 -10.89
N ARG A 346 -11.97 -26.90 -10.82
CA ARG A 346 -10.99 -28.00 -10.68
C ARG A 346 -11.11 -28.74 -9.34
N LEU A 347 -11.43 -28.02 -8.26
CA LEU A 347 -11.64 -28.64 -6.96
C LEU A 347 -12.89 -29.54 -6.97
N GLU A 348 -13.99 -29.06 -7.55
CA GLU A 348 -15.22 -29.85 -7.70
C GLU A 348 -14.97 -31.11 -8.54
N GLU A 349 -14.22 -31.00 -9.65
CA GLU A 349 -13.83 -32.15 -10.47
C GLU A 349 -12.94 -33.14 -9.69
N ASN A 350 -11.95 -32.64 -8.93
CA ASN A 350 -11.07 -33.48 -8.14
C ASN A 350 -11.83 -34.27 -7.06
N LEU A 351 -12.74 -33.60 -6.34
CA LEU A 351 -13.60 -34.24 -5.34
C LEU A 351 -14.47 -35.33 -5.98
N ARG A 352 -15.08 -35.05 -7.14
CA ARG A 352 -15.87 -36.05 -7.86
C ARG A 352 -15.04 -37.26 -8.28
N LEU A 353 -13.83 -37.04 -8.76
CA LEU A 353 -12.91 -38.12 -9.14
C LEU A 353 -12.46 -38.93 -7.92
N GLN A 354 -12.21 -38.28 -6.78
CA GLN A 354 -11.89 -38.96 -5.53
C GLN A 354 -13.05 -39.85 -5.09
N GLU A 355 -14.28 -39.35 -5.08
CA GLU A 355 -15.46 -40.15 -4.74
C GLU A 355 -15.64 -41.34 -5.69
N GLN A 356 -15.43 -41.15 -6.99
CA GLN A 356 -15.46 -42.24 -7.97
C GLN A 356 -14.38 -43.30 -7.71
N LEU A 357 -13.16 -42.87 -7.38
CA LEU A 357 -12.06 -43.77 -7.04
C LEU A 357 -12.34 -44.53 -5.74
N GLU A 358 -12.92 -43.89 -4.73
CA GLU A 358 -13.32 -44.56 -3.48
C GLU A 358 -14.40 -45.62 -3.72
N GLN A 359 -15.44 -45.28 -4.49
CA GLN A 359 -16.50 -46.23 -4.87
C GLN A 359 -15.91 -47.45 -5.60
N GLN A 360 -15.01 -47.23 -6.56
CA GLN A 360 -14.34 -48.31 -7.29
C GLN A 360 -13.35 -49.11 -6.42
N ALA A 361 -12.70 -48.46 -5.46
CA ALA A 361 -11.69 -49.08 -4.62
C ALA A 361 -12.31 -49.96 -3.53
N PHE A 362 -13.44 -49.56 -2.96
CA PHE A 362 -13.99 -50.16 -1.75
C PHE A 362 -15.31 -50.91 -1.94
N HIS A 363 -16.09 -50.63 -2.98
CA HIS A 363 -17.39 -51.27 -3.19
C HIS A 363 -17.36 -52.28 -4.33
N ASP A 364 -18.27 -53.25 -4.28
CA ASP A 364 -18.58 -54.16 -5.38
C ASP A 364 -19.59 -53.49 -6.31
N HIS A 365 -19.29 -53.45 -7.61
CA HIS A 365 -20.07 -52.67 -8.58
C HIS A 365 -21.50 -53.19 -8.80
N LEU A 366 -21.78 -54.47 -8.50
CA LEU A 366 -23.09 -55.09 -8.72
C LEU A 366 -23.99 -54.96 -7.49
N THR A 367 -23.44 -55.23 -6.31
CA THR A 367 -24.20 -55.31 -5.06
C THR A 367 -24.19 -54.01 -4.26
N GLY A 368 -23.22 -53.12 -4.49
CA GLY A 368 -23.00 -51.90 -3.70
C GLY A 368 -22.45 -52.14 -2.29
N LEU A 369 -22.32 -53.41 -1.86
CA LEU A 369 -21.64 -53.76 -0.62
C LEU A 369 -20.14 -53.50 -0.73
N PHE A 370 -19.43 -53.53 0.40
CA PHE A 370 -17.98 -53.46 0.37
C PHE A 370 -17.39 -54.66 -0.36
N ASN A 371 -16.27 -54.48 -1.05
CA ASN A 371 -15.59 -55.55 -1.76
C ASN A 371 -14.63 -56.32 -0.83
N ARG A 372 -14.15 -57.47 -1.32
CA ARG A 372 -13.17 -58.32 -0.62
C ARG A 372 -11.90 -57.58 -0.20
N ARG A 373 -11.41 -56.60 -0.99
CA ARG A 373 -10.20 -55.83 -0.68
C ARG A 373 -10.43 -54.91 0.52
N HIS A 374 -11.61 -54.30 0.62
CA HIS A 374 -11.96 -53.50 1.78
C HIS A 374 -12.06 -54.36 3.05
N ALA A 375 -12.66 -55.55 2.95
CA ALA A 375 -12.77 -56.52 4.05
C ALA A 375 -11.42 -56.83 4.73
N SER A 376 -10.36 -57.07 3.94
CA SER A 376 -9.02 -57.36 4.49
C SER A 376 -8.41 -56.19 5.28
N THR A 377 -8.93 -54.98 5.10
CA THR A 377 -8.41 -53.78 5.76
C THR A 377 -9.20 -53.44 7.03
N VAL A 378 -10.54 -53.54 6.98
CA VAL A 378 -11.40 -53.03 8.07
C VAL A 378 -11.81 -54.07 9.11
N ILE A 379 -11.79 -55.37 8.77
CA ILE A 379 -12.21 -56.43 9.69
C ILE A 379 -11.15 -56.77 10.75
N PRO A 380 -9.84 -56.84 10.45
CA PRO A 380 -8.82 -57.18 11.45
C PRO A 380 -8.88 -56.36 12.75
N PRO A 381 -8.99 -55.01 12.72
CA PRO A 381 -9.09 -54.24 13.97
C PRO A 381 -10.39 -54.49 14.74
N VAL A 382 -11.48 -54.84 14.07
CA VAL A 382 -12.76 -55.19 14.73
C VAL A 382 -12.63 -56.51 15.47
N ILE A 383 -12.06 -57.54 14.83
CA ILE A 383 -11.83 -58.86 15.45
C ILE A 383 -10.83 -58.76 16.62
N ALA A 384 -9.79 -57.95 16.48
CA ALA A 384 -8.77 -57.78 17.52
C ALA A 384 -9.34 -57.17 18.82
N ASN A 385 -10.44 -56.40 18.73
CA ASN A 385 -11.13 -55.82 19.87
C ASN A 385 -12.24 -56.71 20.46
N ALA A 386 -12.43 -57.93 19.93
CA ALA A 386 -13.42 -58.86 20.45
C ALA A 386 -13.05 -59.35 21.85
N SER A 387 -14.04 -59.50 22.72
CA SER A 387 -13.90 -60.08 24.05
C SER A 387 -14.99 -61.11 24.32
N GLU A 388 -14.87 -61.89 25.39
CA GLU A 388 -15.92 -62.84 25.80
C GLU A 388 -17.25 -62.14 26.11
N ASP A 389 -17.20 -60.93 26.70
CA ASP A 389 -18.39 -60.14 27.02
C ASP A 389 -18.99 -59.41 25.81
N ALA A 390 -18.19 -59.19 24.77
CA ALA A 390 -18.58 -58.53 23.53
C ALA A 390 -17.98 -59.25 22.30
N PRO A 391 -18.46 -60.47 22.00
CA PRO A 391 -17.90 -61.26 20.92
C PRO A 391 -18.23 -60.65 19.56
N VAL A 392 -17.38 -60.92 18.56
CA VAL A 392 -17.62 -60.51 17.17
C VAL A 392 -18.04 -61.75 16.39
N ALA A 393 -19.21 -61.71 15.75
CA ALA A 393 -19.64 -62.77 14.85
C ALA A 393 -19.17 -62.47 13.42
N LEU A 394 -18.33 -63.36 12.88
CA LEU A 394 -17.95 -63.39 11.47
C LEU A 394 -18.77 -64.46 10.77
N ILE A 395 -19.53 -64.08 9.76
CA ILE A 395 -20.47 -64.96 9.07
C ILE A 395 -20.11 -65.01 7.59
N ILE A 396 -19.85 -66.21 7.07
CA ILE A 396 -19.72 -66.44 5.62
C ILE A 396 -21.04 -67.03 5.14
N VAL A 397 -21.62 -66.39 4.14
CA VAL A 397 -22.88 -66.78 3.51
C VAL A 397 -22.61 -67.13 2.06
N ASP A 398 -23.21 -68.21 1.58
CA ASP A 398 -23.12 -68.64 0.19
C ASP A 398 -24.52 -69.02 -0.31
N LEU A 399 -24.91 -68.41 -1.44
CA LEU A 399 -26.24 -68.62 -2.01
C LEU A 399 -26.36 -70.04 -2.60
N ASP A 400 -27.32 -70.80 -2.11
CA ASP A 400 -27.46 -72.20 -2.50
C ASP A 400 -27.92 -72.32 -3.95
N TYR A 401 -27.29 -73.23 -4.69
CA TYR A 401 -27.65 -73.54 -6.08
C TYR A 401 -27.63 -72.32 -7.02
N PHE A 402 -26.88 -71.27 -6.70
CA PHE A 402 -26.82 -70.04 -7.51
C PHE A 402 -26.35 -70.29 -8.96
N LYS A 403 -25.43 -71.24 -9.17
CA LYS A 403 -25.09 -71.70 -10.53
C LYS A 403 -26.31 -72.20 -11.33
N GLN A 404 -27.23 -72.94 -10.70
CA GLN A 404 -28.45 -73.40 -11.37
C GLN A 404 -29.37 -72.24 -11.76
N VAL A 405 -29.41 -71.18 -10.95
CA VAL A 405 -30.14 -69.96 -11.28
C VAL A 405 -29.56 -69.32 -12.54
N ASN A 406 -28.23 -69.17 -12.62
CA ASN A 406 -27.56 -68.64 -13.81
C ASN A 406 -27.79 -69.53 -15.04
N ASP A 407 -27.67 -70.85 -14.88
CA ASP A 407 -27.80 -71.80 -15.98
C ASP A 407 -29.24 -71.87 -16.52
N LEU A 408 -30.26 -71.70 -15.67
CA LEU A 408 -31.67 -71.83 -16.04
C LEU A 408 -32.33 -70.50 -16.45
N TYR A 409 -31.96 -69.39 -15.81
CA TYR A 409 -32.60 -68.09 -15.98
C TYR A 409 -31.69 -67.00 -16.54
N GLY A 410 -30.41 -67.31 -16.75
CA GLY A 410 -29.41 -66.38 -17.27
C GLY A 410 -28.76 -65.53 -16.18
N HIS A 411 -27.59 -64.97 -16.52
CA HIS A 411 -26.77 -64.16 -15.61
C HIS A 411 -27.49 -62.90 -15.13
N ASP A 412 -28.35 -62.28 -15.95
CA ASP A 412 -29.11 -61.09 -15.54
C ASP A 412 -30.03 -61.37 -14.33
N VAL A 413 -30.61 -62.58 -14.26
CA VAL A 413 -31.45 -62.99 -13.12
C VAL A 413 -30.58 -63.35 -11.92
N GLY A 414 -29.42 -63.99 -12.13
CA GLY A 414 -28.44 -64.19 -11.06
C GLY A 414 -27.95 -62.88 -10.44
N ASP A 415 -27.67 -61.88 -11.28
CA ASP A 415 -27.29 -60.54 -10.83
C ASP A 415 -28.38 -59.88 -9.98
N LYS A 416 -29.65 -60.03 -10.36
CA LYS A 416 -30.79 -59.59 -9.54
C LYS A 416 -30.84 -60.30 -8.19
N VAL A 417 -30.62 -61.62 -8.16
CA VAL A 417 -30.59 -62.39 -6.91
C VAL A 417 -29.48 -61.88 -5.97
N LEU A 418 -28.29 -61.61 -6.50
CA LEU A 418 -27.18 -61.05 -5.73
C LEU A 418 -27.50 -59.66 -5.19
N SER A 419 -28.05 -58.77 -6.03
CA SER A 419 -28.45 -57.43 -5.61
C SER A 419 -29.59 -57.45 -4.58
N THR A 420 -30.54 -58.38 -4.71
CA THR A 420 -31.62 -58.58 -3.73
C THR A 420 -31.07 -59.04 -2.38
N PHE A 421 -30.16 -60.01 -2.36
CA PHE A 421 -29.57 -60.46 -1.11
C PHE A 421 -28.73 -59.36 -0.46
N ALA A 422 -27.98 -58.59 -1.26
CA ALA A 422 -27.24 -57.44 -0.78
C ALA A 422 -28.14 -56.35 -0.17
N LEU A 423 -29.31 -56.10 -0.77
CA LEU A 423 -30.31 -55.19 -0.22
C LEU A 423 -30.83 -55.67 1.13
N ILE A 424 -31.18 -56.97 1.25
CA ILE A 424 -31.63 -57.57 2.51
C ILE A 424 -30.58 -57.42 3.61
N LEU A 425 -29.31 -57.65 3.27
CA LEU A 425 -28.21 -57.43 4.22
C LEU A 425 -28.15 -55.96 4.62
N ARG A 426 -28.04 -55.04 3.66
CA ARG A 426 -27.89 -53.59 3.92
C ARG A 426 -29.02 -53.03 4.78
N ASP A 427 -30.27 -53.35 4.47
CA ASP A 427 -31.44 -52.82 5.17
C ASP A 427 -31.59 -53.40 6.60
N SER A 428 -30.89 -54.50 6.89
CA SER A 428 -30.93 -55.17 8.18
C SER A 428 -29.74 -54.85 9.10
N LEU A 429 -28.68 -54.25 8.57
CA LEU A 429 -27.43 -53.98 9.28
C LEU A 429 -27.46 -52.62 9.99
N ARG A 430 -26.82 -52.55 11.15
CA ARG A 430 -26.58 -51.31 11.89
C ARG A 430 -25.31 -50.63 11.39
N ASP A 431 -25.13 -49.35 11.70
CA ASP A 431 -23.94 -48.56 11.29
C ASP A 431 -22.59 -49.17 11.72
N THR A 432 -22.58 -49.95 12.80
CA THR A 432 -21.37 -50.63 13.30
C THR A 432 -21.14 -52.01 12.68
N GLU A 433 -22.09 -52.51 11.89
CA GLU A 433 -22.07 -53.83 11.26
C GLU A 433 -21.75 -53.68 9.77
N MET A 434 -21.02 -54.64 9.21
CA MET A 434 -20.52 -54.52 7.83
C MET A 434 -20.81 -55.79 7.04
N ALA A 435 -21.22 -55.64 5.78
CA ALA A 435 -21.34 -56.72 4.82
C ALA A 435 -20.46 -56.46 3.60
N PHE A 436 -19.88 -57.55 3.09
CA PHE A 436 -18.95 -57.55 1.99
C PHE A 436 -19.36 -58.62 0.98
N ARG A 437 -19.16 -58.36 -0.31
CA ARG A 437 -19.16 -59.42 -1.32
C ARG A 437 -17.75 -60.04 -1.37
N HIS A 438 -17.62 -61.27 -0.90
CA HIS A 438 -16.34 -61.97 -0.78
C HIS A 438 -15.96 -62.69 -2.08
N GLY A 439 -16.95 -63.21 -2.81
CA GLY A 439 -16.76 -63.98 -4.04
C GLY A 439 -17.94 -63.82 -5.00
N GLY A 440 -18.07 -64.76 -5.95
CA GLY A 440 -19.14 -64.73 -6.96
C GLY A 440 -20.54 -64.72 -6.33
N GLU A 441 -20.82 -65.74 -5.51
CA GLU A 441 -22.07 -65.96 -4.76
C GLU A 441 -21.90 -65.92 -3.24
N GLU A 442 -20.70 -65.53 -2.78
CA GLU A 442 -20.28 -65.55 -1.37
C GLU A 442 -20.27 -64.14 -0.77
N PHE A 443 -20.85 -64.00 0.41
CA PHE A 443 -20.93 -62.79 1.21
C PHE A 443 -20.27 -63.01 2.57
N LEU A 444 -19.61 -61.98 3.08
CA LEU A 444 -19.00 -61.97 4.41
C LEU A 444 -19.68 -60.89 5.24
N VAL A 445 -20.14 -61.21 6.44
CA VAL A 445 -20.80 -60.27 7.34
C VAL A 445 -20.09 -60.26 8.69
N VAL A 446 -19.88 -59.08 9.25
CA VAL A 446 -19.20 -58.86 10.53
C VAL A 446 -20.16 -58.13 11.45
N LEU A 447 -20.50 -58.77 12.56
CA LEU A 447 -21.41 -58.24 13.58
C LEU A 447 -20.66 -58.08 14.91
N PRO A 448 -20.24 -56.86 15.27
CA PRO A 448 -19.62 -56.60 16.58
C PRO A 448 -20.61 -56.81 17.73
N ALA A 449 -20.09 -57.16 18.91
CA ALA A 449 -20.88 -57.35 20.14
C ALA A 449 -22.14 -58.22 19.94
N THR A 450 -21.99 -59.32 19.19
CA THR A 450 -23.08 -60.20 18.78
C THR A 450 -22.83 -61.61 19.29
N SER A 451 -23.70 -62.08 20.17
CA SER A 451 -23.68 -63.43 20.72
C SER A 451 -24.05 -64.51 19.70
N ARG A 452 -23.73 -65.76 20.01
CA ARG A 452 -24.11 -66.93 19.20
C ARG A 452 -25.59 -66.96 18.82
N ALA A 453 -26.48 -66.78 19.80
CA ALA A 453 -27.92 -66.84 19.58
C ALA A 453 -28.42 -65.70 18.68
N GLN A 454 -27.84 -64.50 18.83
CA GLN A 454 -28.18 -63.35 17.99
C GLN A 454 -27.68 -63.55 16.55
N ALA A 455 -26.47 -64.10 16.35
CA ALA A 455 -25.96 -64.39 15.01
C ALA A 455 -26.83 -65.40 14.26
N LEU A 456 -27.32 -66.44 14.95
CA LEU A 456 -28.28 -67.42 14.42
C LEU A 456 -29.61 -66.76 14.05
N ASP A 457 -30.17 -65.92 14.94
CA ASP A 457 -31.39 -65.17 14.67
C ASP A 457 -31.26 -64.25 13.43
N ARG A 458 -30.11 -63.58 13.27
CA ARG A 458 -29.80 -62.76 12.09
C ARG A 458 -29.82 -63.61 10.82
N CYS A 459 -29.15 -64.75 10.81
CA CYS A 459 -29.13 -65.66 9.67
C CYS A 459 -30.55 -66.16 9.33
N ALA A 460 -31.34 -66.55 10.33
CA ALA A 460 -32.71 -66.99 10.12
C ALA A 460 -33.58 -65.89 9.48
N ARG A 461 -33.44 -64.64 9.94
CA ARG A 461 -34.16 -63.49 9.37
C ARG A 461 -33.73 -63.18 7.94
N TRP A 462 -32.43 -63.19 7.64
CA TRP A 462 -31.94 -62.97 6.27
C TRP A 462 -32.41 -64.07 5.33
N ARG A 463 -32.40 -65.32 5.80
CA ARG A 463 -32.86 -66.50 5.04
C ARG A 463 -34.35 -66.41 4.73
N HIS A 464 -35.15 -66.04 5.73
CA HIS A 464 -36.57 -65.79 5.55
C HIS A 464 -36.83 -64.63 4.59
N GLY A 465 -36.09 -63.53 4.73
CA GLY A 465 -36.16 -62.38 3.83
C GLY A 465 -35.85 -62.77 2.38
N LEU A 466 -34.81 -63.58 2.15
CA LEU A 466 -34.45 -64.04 0.81
C LEU A 466 -35.52 -64.97 0.22
N ALA A 467 -36.04 -65.91 1.01
CA ALA A 467 -37.05 -66.87 0.56
C ALA A 467 -38.42 -66.22 0.27
N THR A 468 -38.74 -65.10 0.92
CA THR A 468 -40.01 -64.37 0.73
C THR A 468 -39.91 -63.23 -0.28
N HIS A 469 -38.72 -62.85 -0.70
CA HIS A 469 -38.54 -61.79 -1.69
C HIS A 469 -38.91 -62.31 -3.08
N ALA A 470 -39.98 -61.74 -3.66
CA ALA A 470 -40.44 -62.13 -4.98
C ALA A 470 -39.54 -61.53 -6.08
N ILE A 471 -38.85 -62.39 -6.83
CA ILE A 471 -38.20 -62.04 -8.09
C ILE A 471 -39.08 -62.63 -9.20
N ALA A 472 -39.67 -61.77 -10.03
CA ALA A 472 -40.75 -62.13 -10.96
C ALA A 472 -40.36 -63.24 -11.97
N GLU A 473 -39.07 -63.33 -12.28
CA GLU A 473 -38.49 -64.30 -13.19
C GLU A 473 -38.31 -65.71 -12.56
N LEU A 474 -38.28 -65.80 -11.22
CA LEU A 474 -38.10 -67.05 -10.47
C LEU A 474 -39.45 -67.61 -10.01
N LYS A 475 -40.18 -68.25 -10.94
CA LYS A 475 -41.56 -68.75 -10.67
C LYS A 475 -41.63 -70.00 -9.80
N ASP A 476 -40.65 -70.90 -9.91
CA ASP A 476 -40.64 -72.21 -9.23
C ASP A 476 -39.30 -72.51 -8.52
N PHE A 477 -38.48 -71.49 -8.29
CA PHE A 477 -37.16 -71.63 -7.66
C PHE A 477 -37.14 -70.91 -6.31
N ALA A 478 -37.11 -71.68 -5.21
CA ALA A 478 -37.00 -71.12 -3.87
C ALA A 478 -35.55 -70.74 -3.58
N LEU A 479 -35.30 -69.45 -3.34
CA LEU A 479 -33.98 -68.96 -2.98
C LEU A 479 -33.64 -69.30 -1.52
N SER A 480 -32.43 -69.83 -1.31
CA SER A 480 -31.86 -70.06 0.02
C SER A 480 -30.37 -69.78 0.02
N PHE A 481 -29.76 -69.81 1.20
CA PHE A 481 -28.31 -69.75 1.35
C PHE A 481 -27.87 -70.72 2.44
N SER A 482 -26.60 -71.08 2.47
CA SER A 482 -25.97 -71.73 3.62
C SER A 482 -25.03 -70.74 4.30
N ALA A 483 -24.92 -70.80 5.63
CA ALA A 483 -24.06 -69.89 6.39
C ALA A 483 -23.16 -70.63 7.40
N GLY A 484 -21.90 -70.20 7.48
CA GLY A 484 -20.95 -70.59 8.51
C GLY A 484 -20.64 -69.42 9.43
N ILE A 485 -20.77 -69.63 10.74
CA ILE A 485 -20.61 -68.58 11.75
C ILE A 485 -19.39 -68.90 12.62
N ALA A 486 -18.47 -67.96 12.75
CA ALA A 486 -17.35 -68.00 13.70
C ALA A 486 -17.47 -66.85 14.70
N LEU A 487 -17.21 -67.11 15.98
CA LEU A 487 -17.26 -66.11 17.04
C LEU A 487 -15.85 -65.81 17.53
N ALA A 488 -15.38 -64.58 17.39
CA ALA A 488 -14.14 -64.12 18.04
C ALA A 488 -14.46 -63.70 19.49
N PRO A 489 -13.60 -64.01 20.48
CA PRO A 489 -12.27 -64.61 20.33
C PRO A 489 -12.23 -66.16 20.27
N GLN A 490 -13.35 -66.85 20.50
CA GLN A 490 -13.40 -68.32 20.59
C GLN A 490 -12.83 -69.06 19.35
N ALA A 491 -13.15 -68.58 18.15
CA ALA A 491 -12.66 -69.11 16.88
C ALA A 491 -11.29 -68.57 16.47
N GLY A 492 -10.68 -67.72 17.32
CA GLY A 492 -9.43 -67.02 17.07
C GLY A 492 -9.58 -65.50 17.13
N THR A 493 -8.45 -64.81 17.18
CA THR A 493 -8.32 -63.34 17.30
C THR A 493 -7.78 -62.68 16.01
N SER A 494 -7.75 -63.42 14.90
CA SER A 494 -7.30 -62.91 13.60
C SER A 494 -8.33 -63.21 12.52
N LEU A 495 -8.40 -62.35 11.50
CA LEU A 495 -9.29 -62.54 10.35
C LEU A 495 -9.11 -63.93 9.73
N THR A 496 -7.86 -64.34 9.47
CA THR A 496 -7.57 -65.64 8.85
C THR A 496 -8.09 -66.82 9.67
N ALA A 497 -7.97 -66.78 11.00
CA ALA A 497 -8.47 -67.85 11.87
C ALA A 497 -10.01 -67.90 11.85
N CYS A 498 -10.66 -66.75 12.02
CA CYS A 498 -12.13 -66.67 12.02
C CYS A 498 -12.73 -67.04 10.65
N THR A 499 -12.13 -66.60 9.55
CA THR A 499 -12.56 -66.97 8.19
C THR A 499 -12.46 -68.48 7.99
N LYS A 500 -11.33 -69.09 8.37
CA LYS A 500 -11.16 -70.54 8.26
C LYS A 500 -12.19 -71.31 9.09
N ALA A 501 -12.47 -70.87 10.31
CA ALA A 501 -13.50 -71.46 11.17
C ALA A 501 -14.90 -71.34 10.54
N ALA A 502 -15.23 -70.17 10.00
CA ALA A 502 -16.51 -69.94 9.31
C ALA A 502 -16.62 -70.78 8.03
N ASP A 503 -15.56 -70.93 7.24
CA ASP A 503 -15.54 -71.78 6.04
C ASP A 503 -15.81 -73.26 6.39
N ILE A 504 -15.20 -73.77 7.46
CA ILE A 504 -15.43 -75.13 7.95
C ILE A 504 -16.91 -75.32 8.32
N ALA A 505 -17.50 -74.35 9.02
CA ALA A 505 -18.90 -74.38 9.39
C ALA A 505 -19.83 -74.26 8.17
N LEU A 506 -19.50 -73.42 7.19
CA LEU A 506 -20.24 -73.28 5.94
C LEU A 506 -20.21 -74.58 5.12
N TYR A 507 -19.05 -75.21 5.01
CA TYR A 507 -18.91 -76.50 4.35
C TYR A 507 -19.81 -77.55 5.00
N ARG A 508 -19.86 -77.58 6.34
CA ARG A 508 -20.77 -78.45 7.10
C ARG A 508 -22.23 -78.16 6.78
N ALA A 509 -22.62 -76.89 6.71
CA ALA A 509 -23.98 -76.47 6.39
C ALA A 509 -24.39 -76.95 4.99
N LYS A 510 -23.46 -76.89 4.01
CA LYS A 510 -23.71 -77.36 2.65
C LYS A 510 -23.90 -78.87 2.58
N ILE A 511 -23.08 -79.66 3.29
CA ILE A 511 -23.20 -81.13 3.25
C ILE A 511 -24.35 -81.67 4.11
N SER A 512 -24.85 -80.90 5.09
CA SER A 512 -26.02 -81.26 5.90
C SER A 512 -27.36 -81.04 5.20
N GLY A 513 -27.35 -80.75 3.89
CA GLY A 513 -28.56 -80.55 3.09
C GLY A 513 -28.81 -79.11 2.63
N ARG A 514 -27.89 -78.18 2.89
CA ARG A 514 -28.02 -76.73 2.57
C ARG A 514 -29.17 -76.05 3.30
N ASN A 515 -29.45 -74.78 2.96
CA ASN A 515 -30.50 -73.98 3.57
C ASN A 515 -30.45 -73.96 5.11
N THR A 516 -29.24 -73.88 5.66
CA THR A 516 -29.01 -73.93 7.11
C THR A 516 -27.85 -73.03 7.52
N ASP A 517 -27.67 -72.83 8.82
CA ASP A 517 -26.55 -72.12 9.42
C ASP A 517 -25.88 -73.02 10.46
N ILE A 518 -24.55 -73.00 10.48
CA ILE A 518 -23.77 -73.75 11.46
C ILE A 518 -22.80 -72.80 12.14
N VAL A 519 -22.75 -72.88 13.47
CA VAL A 519 -21.75 -72.18 14.27
C VAL A 519 -20.56 -73.09 14.47
N TRP A 520 -19.38 -72.60 14.16
CA TRP A 520 -18.14 -73.31 14.37
C TRP A 520 -17.94 -73.64 15.85
N GLY A 521 -17.36 -74.81 16.12
CA GLY A 521 -16.81 -75.21 17.40
C GLY A 521 -15.69 -76.22 17.18
N GLU A 522 -14.75 -76.33 18.13
CA GLU A 522 -13.51 -77.11 17.98
C GLU A 522 -13.71 -78.56 17.50
N HIS A 523 -14.81 -79.20 17.88
CA HIS A 523 -15.18 -80.55 17.44
C HIS A 523 -15.36 -80.69 15.91
N LEU A 524 -15.61 -79.61 15.19
CA LEU A 524 -15.77 -79.61 13.73
C LEU A 524 -14.44 -79.68 12.98
N ASP A 525 -13.32 -79.30 13.58
CA ASP A 525 -12.00 -79.31 12.95
C ASP A 525 -11.51 -80.73 12.65
N GLY A 526 -11.87 -81.70 13.49
CA GLY A 526 -11.49 -83.11 13.34
C GLY A 526 -12.17 -83.81 12.15
N LEU A 527 -13.38 -83.37 11.80
CA LEU A 527 -14.18 -84.02 10.76
C LEU A 527 -13.80 -83.59 9.33
N VAL A 528 -13.01 -82.51 9.16
CA VAL A 528 -12.60 -81.97 7.85
C VAL A 528 -11.43 -82.77 7.25
N ARG A 529 -10.67 -83.50 8.06
CA ARG A 529 -9.52 -84.30 7.60
C ARG A 529 -9.88 -85.55 6.79
N GLU A 530 -11.15 -85.94 6.72
CA GLU A 530 -11.59 -87.19 6.06
C GLU A 530 -12.32 -87.01 4.70
N GLY A 531 -12.43 -85.78 4.18
CA GLY A 531 -13.00 -85.51 2.84
C GLY A 531 -11.92 -85.25 1.78
N PRO A 532 -12.17 -85.52 0.48
CA PRO A 532 -11.20 -85.21 -0.56
C PRO A 532 -10.97 -83.70 -0.61
N ALA A 533 -9.70 -83.30 -0.72
CA ALA A 533 -9.31 -81.90 -0.79
C ALA A 533 -10.11 -81.16 -1.88
N PRO A 534 -10.58 -79.93 -1.64
CA PRO A 534 -11.16 -79.13 -2.71
C PRO A 534 -10.07 -78.92 -3.77
N GLN A 535 -10.40 -79.28 -5.02
CA GLN A 535 -9.57 -78.94 -6.17
C GLN A 535 -9.54 -77.41 -6.28
N GLY A 536 -8.57 -76.80 -5.61
CA GLY A 536 -8.14 -75.45 -5.89
C GLY A 536 -7.69 -75.43 -7.34
N ASN A 537 -8.36 -74.62 -8.15
CA ASN A 537 -7.90 -74.27 -9.47
C ASN A 537 -6.65 -73.39 -9.29
N ALA A 538 -5.53 -74.03 -8.97
CA ALA A 538 -4.20 -73.46 -9.04
C ALA A 538 -3.81 -73.42 -10.52
N ALA A 539 -4.22 -72.35 -11.20
CA ALA A 539 -3.55 -71.93 -12.40
C ALA A 539 -2.27 -71.19 -11.98
N ASP A 540 -1.19 -71.70 -12.53
CA ASP A 540 0.20 -71.56 -12.13
C ASP A 540 0.87 -70.23 -12.53
N HIS A 541 1.87 -69.90 -11.71
CA HIS A 541 3.10 -69.13 -11.92
C HIS A 541 3.15 -67.75 -12.63
N SER A 542 3.43 -66.75 -11.78
CA SER A 542 4.65 -65.92 -11.73
C SER A 542 5.56 -65.75 -12.97
N ASP A 543 6.08 -64.52 -13.06
CA ASP A 543 7.32 -64.09 -13.72
C ASP A 543 7.31 -63.82 -15.24
N ARG A 544 7.07 -62.54 -15.57
CA ARG A 544 7.83 -61.86 -16.62
C ARG A 544 8.59 -60.65 -16.06
N LYS A 545 9.85 -60.94 -15.73
CA LYS A 545 11.06 -60.13 -15.94
C LYS A 545 10.89 -58.60 -15.94
N ALA A 546 11.42 -58.00 -14.90
CA ALA A 546 12.05 -56.69 -14.97
C ALA A 546 13.11 -56.66 -16.10
N SER A 547 13.10 -55.58 -16.88
CA SER A 547 14.26 -55.10 -17.63
C SER A 547 14.33 -53.58 -17.45
N PRO A 548 15.50 -52.99 -17.15
CA PRO A 548 15.64 -51.56 -16.91
C PRO A 548 16.02 -50.82 -18.22
N ALA A 549 15.51 -49.61 -18.42
CA ALA A 549 16.22 -48.55 -19.17
C ALA A 549 15.55 -47.18 -19.02
N HIS A 550 16.36 -46.26 -18.52
CA HIS A 550 16.32 -44.80 -18.65
C HIS A 550 15.53 -44.20 -19.82
N ARG A 551 14.81 -43.10 -19.56
CA ARG A 551 15.31 -41.74 -19.88
C ARG A 551 14.42 -40.66 -19.28
N ALA A 552 15.04 -39.85 -18.42
CA ALA A 552 14.65 -38.49 -18.15
C ALA A 552 14.84 -37.65 -19.42
N VAL A 553 13.82 -36.85 -19.76
CA VAL A 553 13.97 -35.65 -20.61
C VAL A 553 13.12 -34.56 -19.99
N SER A 554 13.81 -33.58 -19.41
CA SER A 554 13.41 -32.18 -19.21
C SER A 554 14.74 -31.43 -19.09
N PRO A 555 14.85 -30.16 -19.51
CA PRO A 555 13.81 -29.12 -19.47
C PRO A 555 13.03 -28.93 -20.78
#